data_AF-A0A535E3M5-F1
#
_entry.id   AF-A0A535E3M5-F1
#
_cell.length_a   1.000
_cell.length_b   1.000
_cell.length_c   1.000
_cell.angle_alpha   90.00
_cell.angle_beta   90.00
_cell.angle_gamma   90.00
#
_symmetry.space_group_name_H-M   'P 1'
#
loop_
_entity.id
_entity.type
_entity.pdbx_description
1 polymer ?
#
loop_
_entity_poly.entity_id
_entity_poly.type
_entity_poly.pdbx_seq_one_letter_code
_entity_poly.pdbx_strand_id
1 'polypeptide(L)' 'MVYLDSSAIVKLVHVEAETAALRTWLTGRAQMPLVSSLLARVETARALW' A
#
# COMPACT_ATOMS: atom_id res chain seq x y z
N MET A 1 -2.67 -8.36 -11.34
CA MET A 1 -3.04 -7.05 -10.76
C MET A 1 -3.15 -7.21 -9.26
N VAL A 2 -2.52 -6.34 -8.49
CA VAL A 2 -2.57 -6.32 -7.02
C VAL A 2 -3.33 -5.06 -6.63
N TYR A 3 -4.43 -5.22 -5.89
CA TYR A 3 -5.15 -4.08 -5.35
C TYR A 3 -4.54 -3.66 -4.02
N LEU A 4 -4.22 -2.38 -3.88
CA LEU A 4 -3.78 -1.77 -2.64
C LEU A 4 -4.96 -1.02 -2.02
N ASP A 5 -5.35 -1.42 -0.83
CA ASP A 5 -6.21 -0.63 0.02
C ASP A 5 -5.42 0.51 0.69
N SER A 6 -6.12 1.35 1.44
CA SER A 6 -5.51 2.48 2.11
C SER A 6 -4.50 2.05 3.17
N SER A 7 -4.76 0.94 3.88
CA SER A 7 -3.85 0.44 4.92
C SER A 7 -2.51 -0.03 4.35
N ALA A 8 -2.52 -0.71 3.19
CA ALA A 8 -1.30 -1.10 2.50
C ALA A 8 -0.52 0.11 2.01
N ILE A 9 -1.18 1.13 1.46
CA ILE A 9 -0.53 2.36 0.99
C ILE A 9 0.11 3.11 2.17
N VAL A 10 -0.60 3.25 3.30
CA VAL A 10 -0.06 3.89 4.51
C VAL A 10 1.21 3.20 4.98
N LYS A 11 1.24 1.86 5.05
CA LYS A 11 2.43 1.07 5.42
C LYS A 11 3.64 1.24 4.48
N LEU A 12 3.45 1.74 3.26
CA LEU A 12 4.53 2.02 2.32
C LEU A 12 5.14 3.41 2.54
N VAL A 13 4.37 4.35 3.07
CA VAL A 13 4.79 5.73 3.36
C VAL A 13 5.23 5.89 4.82
N HIS A 14 4.55 5.21 5.73
CA HIS A 14 4.82 5.16 7.16
C HIS A 14 5.24 3.75 7.56
N VAL A 15 6.38 3.62 8.26
CA VAL A 15 6.90 2.30 8.65
C VAL A 15 6.10 1.78 9.84
N GLU A 16 5.47 0.63 9.66
CA GLU A 16 4.75 -0.13 10.69
C GLU A 16 5.33 -1.55 10.80
N ALA A 17 4.83 -2.34 11.76
CA ALA A 17 5.31 -3.69 12.01
C ALA A 17 5.24 -4.59 10.75
N GLU A 18 4.19 -4.45 9.94
CA GLU A 18 3.96 -5.26 8.76
C GLU A 18 4.67 -4.74 7.50
N THR A 19 5.29 -3.56 7.53
CA THR A 19 5.89 -2.92 6.34
C THR A 19 6.95 -3.80 5.69
N ALA A 20 7.79 -4.49 6.47
CA ALA A 20 8.83 -5.36 5.91
C ALA A 20 8.24 -6.58 5.17
N ALA A 21 7.21 -7.20 5.74
CA ALA A 21 6.50 -8.31 5.13
C ALA A 21 5.78 -7.87 3.85
N LEU A 22 5.10 -6.72 3.88
CA LEU A 22 4.42 -6.14 2.72
C LEU A 22 5.40 -5.86 1.57
N ARG A 23 6.54 -5.23 1.87
CA ARG A 23 7.58 -4.96 0.86
C ARG A 23 8.09 -6.25 0.22
N THR A 24 8.40 -7.25 1.02
CA THR A 24 8.85 -8.57 0.53
C THR A 24 7.80 -9.21 -0.38
N TRP A 25 6.53 -9.19 0.03
CA TRP A 25 5.42 -9.75 -0.74
C TRP A 25 5.19 -9.03 -2.08
N LEU A 26 5.35 -7.69 -2.11
CA LEU A 26 5.26 -6.88 -3.32
C LEU A 26 6.46 -7.09 -4.26
N THR A 27 7.68 -7.18 -3.73
CA THR A 27 8.88 -7.45 -4.53
C THR A 27 8.78 -8.79 -5.26
N GLY A 28 8.26 -9.83 -4.61
CA GLY A 28 7.99 -11.12 -5.25
C GLY A 28 6.94 -11.08 -6.37
N ARG A 29 6.24 -9.94 -6.53
CA ARG A 29 5.17 -9.70 -7.52
C ARG A 29 5.43 -8.42 -8.33
N ALA A 30 6.68 -7.99 -8.47
CA ALA A 30 7.03 -6.71 -9.11
C ALA A 30 6.50 -6.54 -10.55
N GLN A 31 6.22 -7.64 -11.26
CA GLN A 31 5.67 -7.62 -12.62
C GLN A 31 4.14 -7.47 -12.66
N MET A 32 3.45 -7.56 -11.52
CA MET A 32 2.00 -7.38 -11.45
C MET A 32 1.67 -5.89 -11.29
N PRO A 33 0.75 -5.33 -12.09
CA PRO A 33 0.36 -3.93 -11.94
C PRO A 33 -0.30 -3.71 -10.57
N LEU A 34 0.11 -2.64 -9.89
CA LEU A 34 -0.50 -2.16 -8.66
C LEU A 34 -1.64 -1.22 -9.02
N VAL A 35 -2.78 -1.41 -8.39
CA VAL A 35 -3.98 -0.60 -8.62
C VAL A 35 -4.60 -0.22 -7.29
N SER A 36 -5.36 0.86 -7.28
CA SER A 36 -6.18 1.23 -6.13
C SER A 36 -7.43 1.97 -6.62
N SER A 37 -8.35 2.23 -5.70
CA SER A 37 -9.51 3.07 -5.98
C SER A 37 -9.21 4.56 -5.80
N LEU A 38 -10.08 5.41 -6.33
CA LEU A 38 -10.01 6.85 -6.07
C LEU A 38 -10.19 7.17 -4.57
N LEU A 39 -10.95 6.34 -3.84
CA LEU A 39 -11.19 6.50 -2.42
C LEU A 39 -9.91 6.40 -1.59
N ALA A 40 -8.99 5.52 -2.00
CA ALA A 40 -7.71 5.35 -1.31
C ALA A 40 -6.90 6.65 -1.25
N ARG A 41 -7.04 7.55 -2.23
CA ARG A 41 -6.40 8.87 -2.19
C ARG A 41 -6.88 9.71 -0.99
N VAL A 42 -8.18 9.67 -0.72
CA VAL A 42 -8.81 10.45 0.35
C VAL A 42 -8.50 9.84 1.72
N GLU A 43 -8.58 8.52 1.83
CA GLU A 43 -8.33 7.80 3.08
C GLU A 43 -6.86 7.84 3.50
N THR A 44 -5.93 7.62 2.56
CA THR A 44 -4.49 7.67 2.85
C THR A 44 -4.03 9.07 3.22
N ALA A 45 -4.55 10.10 2.55
CA ALA A 45 -4.28 11.48 2.94
C ALA A 45 -4.73 11.74 4.37
N ARG A 46 -5.98 11.38 4.75
CA ARG A 46 -6.44 11.56 6.14
C ARG A 46 -5.65 10.78 7.17
N ALA A 47 -5.15 9.59 6.83
CA ALA A 47 -4.40 8.75 7.75
C ALA A 47 -2.97 9.22 7.99
N LEU A 48 -2.42 10.05 7.10
CA LEU A 48 -1.03 10.53 7.15
C LEU A 48 -0.89 11.99 7.63
N TRP A 49 -2.01 12.68 7.87
CA TRP A 49 -2.06 14.03 8.44
C TRP A 49 -2.15 13.95 9.97
#